data_AF-A0A7S0S530-F1
#
_entry.id   AF-A0A7S0S530-F1
#
_cell.length_a   1.000
_cell.length_b   1.000
_cell.length_c   1.000
_cell.angle_alpha   90.00
_cell.angle_beta   90.00
_cell.angle_gamma   90.00
#
_symmetry.space_group_name_H-M   'P 1'
#
loop_
_entity.id
_entity.type
_entity.pdbx_description
1 polymer ?
#
loop_
_entity_poly.entity_id
_entity_poly.type
_entity_poly.pdbx_seq_one_letter_code
_entity_poly.pdbx_strand_id
1 'polypeptide(L)'
;APSLLLSVWSAAVLPNAFYGMLQGGGSHISLSSLDVAVCDLYYYFQVINVFFCGMMGASFMQQINQAVKTTGLAGVITLIGTALPSSSNFFINYVSHRALSGMPMKLFIPHGGVRFYLVKRYLRWYKTYSEREKAYSLFRTRSPRFGVEVGNMFAVFVVASAFALVSPLVPVVGAAYMVFAYFTWKYLMLYVYVRQYETGGVWFPFLFERLLGCLGVCAAFTAAALGA
;
A
#
# COMPACT_ATOMS: atom_id res chain seq x y z
N ALA A 1 -6.67 21.65 3.39
CA ALA A 1 -6.85 20.44 4.22
C ALA A 1 -5.61 19.56 4.12
N PRO A 2 -4.81 19.44 5.20
CA PRO A 2 -3.56 18.67 5.21
C PRO A 2 -3.75 17.20 4.78
N SER A 3 -4.91 16.62 5.07
CA SER A 3 -5.30 15.24 4.72
C SER A 3 -5.40 14.99 3.20
N LEU A 4 -5.87 15.96 2.42
CA LEU A 4 -5.92 15.85 0.96
C LEU A 4 -4.52 15.92 0.33
N LEU A 5 -3.64 16.73 0.92
CA LEU A 5 -2.25 16.83 0.46
C LEU A 5 -1.52 15.50 0.71
N LEU A 6 -1.75 14.89 1.87
CA LEU A 6 -1.16 13.61 2.25
C LEU A 6 -1.69 12.43 1.41
N SER A 7 -2.99 12.45 1.08
CA SER A 7 -3.57 11.42 0.21
C SER A 7 -3.08 11.56 -1.24
N VAL A 8 -2.92 12.78 -1.76
CA VAL A 8 -2.32 13.01 -3.08
C VAL A 8 -0.83 12.63 -3.09
N TRP A 9 -0.08 12.94 -2.04
CA TRP A 9 1.32 12.54 -1.88
C TRP A 9 1.48 11.01 -1.94
N SER A 10 0.70 10.30 -1.12
CA SER A 10 0.76 8.84 -1.05
C SER A 10 0.21 8.12 -2.28
N ALA A 11 -0.82 8.67 -2.93
CA ALA A 11 -1.46 8.04 -4.08
C ALA A 11 -0.80 8.37 -5.43
N ALA A 12 -0.24 9.57 -5.59
CA ALA A 12 0.29 10.03 -6.87
C ALA A 12 1.81 10.18 -6.85
N VAL A 13 2.37 10.84 -5.85
CA VAL A 13 3.80 11.20 -5.86
C VAL A 13 4.65 9.98 -5.55
N LEU A 14 4.33 9.27 -4.47
CA LEU A 14 5.16 8.18 -3.97
C LEU A 14 5.28 6.98 -4.94
N PRO A 15 4.19 6.51 -5.58
CA PRO A 15 4.28 5.54 -6.66
C PRO A 15 5.19 6.03 -7.79
N ASN A 16 4.95 7.24 -8.30
CA ASN A 16 5.72 7.77 -9.42
C ASN A 16 7.21 7.95 -9.08
N ALA A 17 7.52 8.32 -7.84
CA ALA A 17 8.89 8.47 -7.36
C ALA A 17 9.63 7.12 -7.35
N PHE A 18 9.02 6.05 -6.82
CA PHE A 18 9.67 4.73 -6.82
C PHE A 18 9.83 4.15 -8.22
N TYR A 19 8.82 4.29 -9.08
CA TYR A 19 8.97 3.92 -10.49
C TYR A 19 10.07 4.73 -11.17
N GLY A 20 10.16 6.04 -10.92
CA GLY A 20 11.19 6.91 -11.49
C GLY A 20 12.59 6.58 -10.99
N MET A 21 12.74 6.28 -9.70
CA MET A 21 14.02 5.89 -9.10
C MET A 21 14.54 4.58 -9.68
N LEU A 22 13.68 3.55 -9.77
CA LEU A 22 14.08 2.25 -10.31
C LEU A 22 14.29 2.28 -11.82
N GLN A 23 13.53 3.10 -12.56
CA GLN A 23 13.77 3.33 -13.99
C GLN A 23 15.06 4.10 -14.24
N GLY A 24 15.37 5.11 -13.41
CA GLY A 24 16.62 5.88 -13.50
C GLY A 24 17.86 5.03 -13.22
N GLY A 25 17.74 3.99 -12.39
CA GLY A 25 18.82 3.02 -12.15
C GLY A 25 19.08 2.05 -13.30
N GLY A 26 18.17 1.94 -14.28
CA GLY A 26 18.34 1.08 -15.47
C GLY A 26 18.49 -0.43 -15.18
N SER A 27 18.27 -0.87 -13.95
CA SER A 27 18.61 -2.23 -13.50
C SER A 27 17.61 -3.31 -13.96
N HIS A 28 16.41 -2.92 -14.40
CA HIS A 28 15.34 -3.83 -14.78
C HIS A 28 14.97 -3.69 -16.25
N ILE A 29 15.16 -4.76 -17.02
CA ILE A 29 14.89 -4.80 -18.47
C ILE A 29 13.40 -5.03 -18.76
N SER A 30 12.69 -5.78 -17.91
CA SER A 30 11.28 -6.12 -18.11
C SER A 30 10.35 -5.34 -17.18
N LEU A 31 9.16 -4.98 -17.67
CA LEU A 31 8.12 -4.33 -16.84
C LEU A 31 7.71 -5.18 -15.64
N SER A 32 7.65 -6.51 -15.81
CA SER A 32 7.31 -7.42 -14.73
C SER A 32 8.36 -7.43 -13.62
N SER A 33 9.66 -7.38 -13.95
CA SER A 33 10.73 -7.31 -12.95
C SER A 33 10.76 -5.97 -12.24
N LEU A 34 10.52 -4.87 -12.97
CA LEU A 34 10.38 -3.54 -12.39
C LEU A 34 9.24 -3.49 -11.36
N ASP A 35 8.08 -4.06 -11.69
CA ASP A 35 6.93 -4.08 -10.80
C ASP A 35 7.17 -4.91 -9.52
N VAL A 36 7.95 -6.00 -9.59
CA VAL A 36 8.36 -6.77 -8.41
C VAL A 36 9.30 -5.94 -7.52
N ALA A 37 10.29 -5.27 -8.10
CA ALA A 37 11.21 -4.42 -7.34
C ALA A 37 10.49 -3.24 -6.67
N VAL A 38 9.55 -2.62 -7.38
CA VAL A 38 8.68 -1.58 -6.81
C VAL A 38 7.84 -2.16 -5.66
N CYS A 39 7.30 -3.37 -5.84
CA CYS A 39 6.52 -4.04 -4.79
C CYS A 39 7.35 -4.23 -3.53
N ASP A 40 8.60 -4.68 -3.66
CA ASP A 40 9.48 -4.97 -2.54
C ASP A 40 9.82 -3.69 -1.77
N LEU A 41 10.24 -2.64 -2.48
CA LEU A 41 10.59 -1.37 -1.89
C LEU A 41 9.36 -0.69 -1.26
N TYR A 42 8.21 -0.78 -1.91
CA TYR A 42 6.95 -0.25 -1.38
C TYR A 42 6.49 -1.03 -0.14
N TYR A 43 6.66 -2.35 -0.12
CA TYR A 43 6.33 -3.18 1.03
C TYR A 43 7.13 -2.76 2.26
N TYR A 44 8.46 -2.67 2.17
CA TYR A 44 9.29 -2.21 3.29
C TYR A 44 8.95 -0.78 3.72
N PHE A 45 8.71 0.11 2.76
CA PHE A 45 8.30 1.47 3.05
C PHE A 45 6.97 1.50 3.84
N GLN A 46 5.98 0.69 3.45
CA GLN A 46 4.70 0.61 4.16
C GLN A 46 4.85 0.02 5.57
N VAL A 47 5.68 -1.01 5.75
CA VAL A 47 5.95 -1.58 7.07
C VAL A 47 6.57 -0.52 7.99
N ILE A 48 7.59 0.20 7.53
CA ILE A 48 8.26 1.22 8.36
C ILE A 48 7.32 2.41 8.60
N ASN A 49 6.66 2.91 7.56
CA ASN A 49 5.90 4.15 7.66
C ASN A 49 4.52 3.94 8.30
N VAL A 50 3.71 3.03 7.76
CA VAL A 50 2.35 2.84 8.25
C VAL A 50 2.32 2.05 9.55
N PHE A 51 3.11 0.97 9.65
CA PHE A 51 3.05 0.10 10.81
C PHE A 51 3.88 0.65 11.98
N PHE A 52 5.19 0.87 11.81
CA PHE A 52 6.02 1.37 12.91
C PHE A 52 5.74 2.83 13.28
N CYS A 53 5.71 3.77 12.32
CA CYS A 53 5.37 5.16 12.67
C CYS A 53 3.88 5.32 13.01
N GLY A 54 2.99 4.48 12.50
CA GLY A 54 1.58 4.47 12.93
C GLY A 54 1.40 4.04 14.38
N MET A 55 2.21 3.07 14.84
CA MET A 55 2.19 2.58 16.21
C MET A 55 2.74 3.60 17.22
N MET A 56 3.87 4.25 16.91
CA MET A 56 4.56 5.15 17.86
C MET A 56 4.30 6.64 17.57
N GLY A 57 3.57 6.95 16.51
CA GLY A 57 3.24 8.31 16.09
C GLY A 57 4.44 9.14 15.63
N ALA A 58 4.28 10.47 15.67
CA ALA A 58 5.31 11.43 15.27
C ALA A 58 6.60 11.36 16.11
N SER A 59 6.52 10.79 17.31
CA SER A 59 7.64 10.67 18.24
C SER A 59 8.41 9.35 18.10
N PHE A 60 8.15 8.52 17.08
CA PHE A 60 8.83 7.23 16.84
C PHE A 60 10.36 7.33 17.06
N MET A 61 11.01 8.26 16.36
CA MET A 61 12.47 8.42 16.44
C MET A 61 12.94 8.91 17.82
N GLN A 62 12.16 9.75 18.52
CA GLN A 62 12.51 10.22 19.86
C GLN A 62 12.39 9.11 20.89
N GLN A 63 11.31 8.34 20.84
CA GLN A 63 11.08 7.23 21.77
C GLN A 63 12.10 6.11 21.58
N ILE A 64 12.49 5.79 20.33
CA ILE A 64 13.59 4.84 20.07
C ILE A 64 14.91 5.38 20.62
N ASN A 65 15.26 6.62 20.33
CA ASN A 65 16.51 7.22 20.81
C ASN A 65 16.57 7.24 22.34
N GLN A 66 15.44 7.46 23.01
CA GLN A 66 15.36 7.42 24.47
C GLN A 66 15.49 6.00 25.01
N ALA A 67 14.74 5.04 24.44
CA ALA A 67 14.79 3.64 24.85
C ALA A 67 16.20 3.03 24.72
N VAL A 68 16.90 3.34 23.62
CA VAL A 68 18.28 2.92 23.36
C VAL A 68 19.24 3.50 24.40
N LYS A 69 19.09 4.78 24.76
CA LYS A 69 19.97 5.45 25.73
C LYS A 69 19.76 4.97 27.17
N THR A 70 18.53 4.64 27.55
CA THR A 70 18.20 4.32 28.95
C THR A 70 18.38 2.83 29.27
N THR A 71 18.01 1.94 28.35
CA THR A 71 17.77 0.52 28.64
C THR A 71 18.28 -0.43 27.55
N GLY A 72 18.93 0.10 26.52
CA GLY A 72 19.41 -0.71 25.38
C GLY A 72 18.29 -1.41 24.63
N LEU A 73 18.58 -2.60 24.08
CA LEU A 73 17.64 -3.38 23.25
C LEU A 73 16.38 -3.82 24.02
N ALA A 74 16.49 -4.12 25.32
CA ALA A 74 15.34 -4.55 26.13
C ALA A 74 14.28 -3.46 26.26
N GLY A 75 14.69 -2.19 26.40
CA GLY A 75 13.76 -1.06 26.50
C GLY A 75 13.00 -0.78 25.22
N VAL A 76 13.57 -1.11 24.07
CA VAL A 76 12.87 -0.97 22.78
C VAL A 76 11.77 -2.01 22.66
N ILE A 77 12.01 -3.24 23.14
CA ILE A 77 11.03 -4.33 23.12
C ILE A 77 9.84 -4.01 24.04
N THR A 78 10.09 -3.54 25.26
CA THR A 78 9.01 -3.15 26.20
C THR A 78 8.21 -1.95 25.71
N LEU A 79 8.87 -0.97 25.08
CA LEU A 79 8.20 0.15 24.44
C LEU A 79 7.29 -0.30 23.29
N ILE A 80 7.74 -1.23 22.45
CA ILE A 80 6.91 -1.80 21.38
C ILE A 80 5.73 -2.57 21.97
N GLY A 81 5.96 -3.40 23.00
CA GLY A 81 4.92 -4.17 23.70
C GLY A 81 3.79 -3.30 24.25
N THR A 82 4.12 -2.14 24.82
CA THR A 82 3.12 -1.18 25.34
C THR A 82 2.46 -0.32 24.26
N ALA A 83 3.20 0.02 23.20
CA ALA A 83 2.69 0.83 22.08
C ALA A 83 1.70 0.06 21.18
N LEU A 84 1.83 -1.27 21.10
CA LEU A 84 0.92 -2.12 20.34
C LEU A 84 -0.54 -1.93 20.75
N PRO A 85 -0.99 -2.29 21.97
CA PRO A 85 -2.39 -2.17 22.34
C PRO A 85 -2.90 -0.72 22.27
N SER A 86 -2.06 0.25 22.66
CA SER A 86 -2.39 1.69 22.60
C SER A 86 -2.74 2.17 21.19
N SER A 87 -2.07 1.64 20.16
CA SER A 87 -2.28 2.02 18.76
C SER A 87 -3.41 1.26 18.05
N SER A 88 -4.09 0.32 18.71
CA SER A 88 -5.16 -0.50 18.10
C SER A 88 -6.25 0.35 17.45
N ASN A 89 -6.71 1.40 18.13
CA ASN A 89 -7.78 2.30 17.63
C ASN A 89 -7.34 3.06 16.37
N PHE A 90 -6.06 3.43 16.28
CA PHE A 90 -5.52 4.06 15.08
C PHE A 90 -5.60 3.09 13.88
N PHE A 91 -5.20 1.83 14.07
CA PHE A 91 -5.22 0.84 13.01
C PHE A 91 -6.63 0.44 12.58
N ILE A 92 -7.60 0.36 13.51
CA ILE A 92 -9.02 0.17 13.15
C ILE A 92 -9.49 1.28 12.21
N ASN A 93 -9.22 2.54 12.57
CA ASN A 93 -9.60 3.69 11.74
C ASN A 93 -8.87 3.69 10.39
N TYR A 94 -7.58 3.37 10.39
CA TYR A 94 -6.78 3.28 9.16
C TYR A 94 -7.33 2.23 8.18
N VAL A 95 -7.58 1.01 8.64
CA VAL A 95 -8.12 -0.07 7.80
C VAL A 95 -9.54 0.26 7.35
N SER A 96 -10.38 0.81 8.25
CA SER A 96 -11.74 1.25 7.92
C SER A 96 -11.74 2.34 6.86
N HIS A 97 -10.84 3.31 6.96
CA HIS A 97 -10.69 4.35 5.94
C HIS A 97 -10.26 3.77 4.60
N ARG A 98 -9.32 2.81 4.57
CA ARG A 98 -8.94 2.14 3.32
C ARG A 98 -10.07 1.32 2.71
N ALA A 99 -10.89 0.69 3.54
CA ALA A 99 -12.06 -0.08 3.09
C ALA A 99 -13.15 0.83 2.51
N LEU A 100 -13.51 1.91 3.21
CA LEU A 100 -14.63 2.79 2.85
C LEU A 100 -14.27 3.89 1.85
N SER A 101 -13.05 4.41 1.90
CA SER A 101 -12.61 5.49 1.00
C SER A 101 -11.73 4.94 -0.12
N GLY A 102 -10.71 4.16 0.23
CA GLY A 102 -9.69 3.72 -0.72
C GLY A 102 -10.23 2.85 -1.85
N MET A 103 -10.95 1.79 -1.52
CA MET A 103 -11.49 0.84 -2.51
C MET A 103 -12.65 1.45 -3.34
N PRO A 104 -13.65 2.12 -2.76
CA PRO A 104 -14.72 2.73 -3.55
C PRO A 104 -14.21 3.88 -4.43
N MET A 105 -13.23 4.66 -3.98
CA MET A 105 -12.59 5.66 -4.84
C MET A 105 -11.99 5.05 -6.10
N LYS A 106 -11.48 3.82 -6.07
CA LYS A 106 -10.99 3.14 -7.29
C LYS A 106 -12.11 2.75 -8.24
N LEU A 107 -13.31 2.51 -7.73
CA LEU A 107 -14.49 2.22 -8.53
C LEU A 107 -15.07 3.49 -9.16
N PHE A 108 -15.14 4.57 -8.38
CA PHE A 108 -15.71 5.86 -8.83
C PHE A 108 -14.75 6.67 -9.69
N ILE A 109 -13.44 6.66 -9.37
CA ILE A 109 -12.47 7.47 -10.10
C ILE A 109 -12.16 6.78 -11.43
N PRO A 110 -12.46 7.42 -12.57
CA PRO A 110 -12.21 6.82 -13.86
C PRO A 110 -10.70 6.63 -14.07
N HIS A 111 -10.35 5.64 -14.90
CA HIS A 111 -8.96 5.25 -15.11
C HIS A 111 -8.07 6.43 -15.57
N GLY A 112 -6.75 6.29 -15.44
CA GLY A 112 -5.78 7.35 -15.77
C GLY A 112 -5.95 7.95 -17.18
N GLY A 113 -6.23 7.12 -18.19
CA GLY A 113 -6.53 7.57 -19.56
C GLY A 113 -7.73 8.52 -19.68
N VAL A 114 -8.89 8.19 -19.08
CA VAL A 114 -10.08 9.04 -19.06
C VAL A 114 -9.80 10.33 -18.31
N ARG A 115 -9.08 10.27 -17.16
CA ARG A 115 -8.66 11.47 -16.44
C ARG A 115 -7.84 12.40 -17.33
N PHE A 116 -6.84 11.87 -18.02
CA PHE A 116 -6.00 12.65 -18.92
C PHE A 116 -6.79 13.21 -20.10
N TYR A 117 -7.71 12.43 -20.67
CA TYR A 117 -8.61 12.90 -21.71
C TYR A 117 -9.50 14.06 -21.23
N LEU A 118 -10.14 13.92 -20.06
CA LEU A 118 -10.98 14.97 -19.47
C LEU A 118 -10.16 16.22 -19.17
N VAL A 119 -9.01 16.10 -18.52
CA VAL A 119 -8.12 17.22 -18.21
C VAL A 119 -7.72 17.95 -19.49
N LYS A 120 -7.29 17.24 -20.52
CA LYS A 120 -6.90 17.89 -21.77
C LYS A 120 -8.08 18.50 -22.53
N ARG A 121 -9.28 17.93 -22.43
CA ARG A 121 -10.51 18.49 -23.01
C ARG A 121 -10.92 19.79 -22.32
N TYR A 122 -10.92 19.81 -20.98
CA TYR A 122 -11.32 20.99 -20.20
C TYR A 122 -10.26 22.09 -20.19
N LEU A 123 -8.97 21.74 -20.15
CA LEU A 123 -7.86 22.72 -20.24
C LEU A 123 -7.58 23.21 -21.67
N ARG A 124 -8.36 22.77 -22.68
CA ARG A 124 -8.25 23.23 -24.07
C ARG A 124 -6.83 23.13 -24.66
N TRP A 125 -6.03 22.16 -24.19
CA TRP A 125 -4.60 22.06 -24.53
C TRP A 125 -4.33 21.70 -26.01
N TYR A 126 -5.30 21.10 -26.70
CA TYR A 126 -5.25 20.83 -28.14
C TYR A 126 -6.60 21.22 -28.77
N LYS A 127 -6.57 21.96 -29.88
CA LYS A 127 -7.75 22.44 -30.62
C LYS A 127 -8.46 21.34 -31.43
N THR A 128 -7.78 20.24 -31.75
CA THR A 128 -8.30 19.18 -32.62
C THR A 128 -7.83 17.83 -32.10
N TYR A 129 -8.77 16.99 -31.67
CA TYR A 129 -8.49 15.57 -31.43
C TYR A 129 -8.92 14.79 -32.66
N SER A 130 -8.00 14.06 -33.27
CA SER A 130 -8.40 13.00 -34.19
C SER A 130 -9.22 11.96 -33.42
N GLU A 131 -10.28 11.40 -34.03
CA GLU A 131 -11.08 10.34 -33.39
C GLU A 131 -10.21 9.17 -32.92
N ARG A 132 -9.11 8.93 -33.63
CA ARG A 132 -8.09 7.94 -33.28
C ARG A 132 -7.39 8.25 -31.96
N GLU A 133 -7.03 9.50 -31.69
CA GLU A 133 -6.40 9.91 -30.42
C GLU A 133 -7.38 9.88 -29.26
N LYS A 134 -8.64 10.24 -29.52
CA LYS A 134 -9.73 10.09 -28.55
C LYS A 134 -9.89 8.60 -28.20
N ALA A 135 -9.95 7.73 -29.20
CA ALA A 135 -10.02 6.29 -28.98
C ALA A 135 -8.78 5.77 -28.22
N TYR A 136 -7.56 6.16 -28.60
CA TYR A 136 -6.36 5.73 -27.87
C TYR A 136 -6.32 6.24 -26.43
N SER A 137 -6.75 7.46 -26.14
CA SER A 137 -6.72 7.98 -24.76
C SER A 137 -7.80 7.40 -23.86
N LEU A 138 -8.98 7.09 -24.40
CA LEU A 138 -10.08 6.45 -23.69
C LEU A 138 -9.88 4.94 -23.55
N PHE A 139 -9.39 4.24 -24.57
CA PHE A 139 -9.35 2.78 -24.59
C PHE A 139 -7.97 2.16 -24.29
N ARG A 140 -6.88 2.96 -24.28
CA ARG A 140 -5.56 2.48 -23.80
C ARG A 140 -5.53 2.53 -22.29
N THR A 141 -6.26 1.62 -21.66
CA THR A 141 -6.23 1.41 -20.21
C THR A 141 -4.81 1.02 -19.79
N ARG A 142 -4.31 1.70 -18.76
CA ARG A 142 -2.98 1.40 -18.20
C ARG A 142 -3.09 0.18 -17.31
N SER A 143 -2.01 -0.58 -17.20
CA SER A 143 -1.90 -1.62 -16.19
C SER A 143 -2.25 -1.06 -14.81
N PRO A 144 -2.96 -1.82 -13.97
CA PRO A 144 -2.98 -1.54 -12.56
C PRO A 144 -1.54 -1.74 -12.10
N ARG A 145 -0.89 -0.68 -11.62
CA ARG A 145 0.50 -0.71 -11.16
C ARG A 145 0.63 -1.73 -10.02
N PHE A 146 0.89 -2.98 -10.38
CA PHE A 146 0.69 -4.13 -9.49
C PHE A 146 1.58 -4.02 -8.25
N GLY A 147 2.81 -3.53 -8.39
CA GLY A 147 3.74 -3.44 -7.27
C GLY A 147 3.24 -2.57 -6.11
N VAL A 148 2.62 -1.42 -6.42
CA VAL A 148 2.10 -0.51 -5.39
C VAL A 148 0.82 -1.06 -4.75
N GLU A 149 -0.05 -1.65 -5.56
CA GLU A 149 -1.34 -2.13 -5.10
C GLU A 149 -1.24 -3.38 -4.24
N VAL A 150 -0.35 -4.28 -4.61
CA VAL A 150 0.00 -5.46 -3.81
C VAL A 150 0.62 -5.02 -2.48
N GLY A 151 1.58 -4.08 -2.49
CA GLY A 151 2.16 -3.57 -1.25
C GLY A 151 1.14 -2.91 -0.32
N ASN A 152 0.13 -2.23 -0.87
CA ASN A 152 -0.99 -1.67 -0.12
C ASN A 152 -1.88 -2.73 0.56
N MET A 153 -2.09 -3.88 -0.10
CA MET A 153 -2.80 -5.01 0.50
C MET A 153 -1.97 -5.64 1.62
N PHE A 154 -0.67 -5.84 1.39
CA PHE A 154 0.23 -6.35 2.41
C PHE A 154 0.31 -5.46 3.64
N ALA A 155 0.27 -4.14 3.50
CA ALA A 155 0.24 -3.22 4.64
C ALA A 155 -0.95 -3.51 5.57
N VAL A 156 -2.14 -3.76 5.02
CA VAL A 156 -3.33 -4.13 5.81
C VAL A 156 -3.18 -5.54 6.38
N PHE A 157 -2.59 -6.47 5.63
CA PHE A 157 -2.34 -7.83 6.09
C PHE A 157 -1.38 -7.89 7.29
N VAL A 158 -0.27 -7.15 7.25
CA VAL A 158 0.69 -7.03 8.36
C VAL A 158 0.01 -6.48 9.62
N VAL A 159 -0.82 -5.45 9.46
CA VAL A 159 -1.58 -4.88 10.59
C VAL A 159 -2.56 -5.90 11.15
N ALA A 160 -3.33 -6.58 10.30
CA ALA A 160 -4.28 -7.59 10.72
C ALA A 160 -3.61 -8.77 11.42
N SER A 161 -2.45 -9.22 10.93
CA SER A 161 -1.71 -10.33 11.53
C SER A 161 -1.08 -9.91 12.86
N ALA A 162 -0.41 -8.76 12.95
CA ALA A 162 0.26 -8.30 14.15
C ALA A 162 -0.70 -8.08 15.34
N PHE A 163 -1.93 -7.66 15.07
CA PHE A 163 -2.94 -7.41 16.10
C PHE A 163 -3.84 -8.61 16.38
N ALA A 164 -3.64 -9.76 15.74
CA ALA A 164 -4.54 -10.90 15.82
C ALA A 164 -4.79 -11.38 17.26
N LEU A 165 -3.77 -11.36 18.12
CA LEU A 165 -3.87 -11.77 19.52
C LEU A 165 -4.14 -10.60 20.48
N VAL A 166 -3.62 -9.41 20.21
CA VAL A 166 -3.73 -8.24 21.11
C VAL A 166 -5.12 -7.60 21.04
N SER A 167 -5.67 -7.45 19.83
CA SER A 167 -6.97 -6.83 19.61
C SER A 167 -7.72 -7.56 18.49
N PRO A 168 -8.60 -8.53 18.81
CA PRO A 168 -9.26 -9.38 17.83
C PRO A 168 -10.23 -8.61 16.91
N LEU A 169 -10.55 -7.35 17.22
CA LEU A 169 -11.37 -6.51 16.36
C LEU A 169 -10.61 -6.03 15.10
N VAL A 170 -9.30 -5.79 15.20
CA VAL A 170 -8.47 -5.36 14.07
C VAL A 170 -8.46 -6.38 12.91
N PRO A 171 -8.21 -7.69 13.12
CA PRO A 171 -8.26 -8.67 12.03
C PRO A 171 -9.68 -8.84 11.46
N VAL A 172 -10.74 -8.65 12.25
CA VAL A 172 -12.12 -8.69 11.72
C VAL A 172 -12.34 -7.58 10.70
N VAL A 173 -11.93 -6.35 11.01
CA VAL A 173 -11.99 -5.21 10.08
C VAL A 173 -11.04 -5.43 8.89
N GLY A 174 -9.85 -6.00 9.12
CA GLY A 174 -8.91 -6.39 8.08
C GLY A 174 -9.48 -7.44 7.11
N ALA A 175 -10.17 -8.45 7.62
CA ALA A 175 -10.84 -9.48 6.81
C ALA A 175 -11.97 -8.87 5.98
N ALA A 176 -12.79 -7.99 6.57
CA ALA A 176 -13.82 -7.26 5.85
C ALA A 176 -13.23 -6.42 4.69
N TYR A 177 -12.09 -5.75 4.92
CA TYR A 177 -11.35 -5.06 3.86
C TYR A 177 -10.92 -6.01 2.75
N MET A 178 -10.38 -7.19 3.06
CA MET A 178 -9.93 -8.15 2.05
C MET A 178 -11.08 -8.69 1.19
N VAL A 179 -12.23 -8.97 1.80
CA VAL A 179 -13.45 -9.38 1.07
C VAL A 179 -13.90 -8.27 0.11
N PHE A 180 -13.94 -7.03 0.59
CA PHE A 180 -14.33 -5.89 -0.24
C PHE A 180 -13.32 -5.61 -1.36
N ALA A 181 -12.02 -5.74 -1.06
CA ALA A 181 -10.94 -5.65 -2.02
C ALA A 181 -11.07 -6.72 -3.11
N TYR A 182 -11.39 -7.96 -2.75
CA TYR A 182 -11.59 -9.06 -3.70
C TYR A 182 -12.66 -8.73 -4.74
N PHE A 183 -13.85 -8.30 -4.31
CA PHE A 183 -14.93 -7.95 -5.25
C PHE A 183 -14.57 -6.74 -6.12
N THR A 184 -13.97 -5.72 -5.52
CA THR A 184 -13.56 -4.50 -6.23
C THR A 184 -12.51 -4.82 -7.31
N TRP A 185 -11.47 -5.57 -6.95
CA TRP A 185 -10.41 -5.94 -7.90
C TRP A 185 -10.88 -6.92 -8.96
N LYS A 186 -11.77 -7.86 -8.62
CA LYS A 186 -12.41 -8.73 -9.61
C LYS A 186 -13.14 -7.91 -10.67
N TYR A 187 -13.94 -6.93 -10.27
CA TYR A 187 -14.64 -6.04 -11.20
C TYR A 187 -13.64 -5.23 -12.06
N LEU A 188 -12.65 -4.61 -11.41
CA LEU A 188 -11.66 -3.79 -12.10
C LEU A 188 -10.85 -4.58 -13.14
N MET A 189 -10.46 -5.82 -12.83
CA MET A 189 -9.71 -6.69 -13.74
C MET A 189 -10.55 -7.17 -14.94
N LEU A 190 -11.86 -7.35 -14.76
CA LEU A 190 -12.74 -7.82 -15.84
C LEU A 190 -13.14 -6.69 -16.79
N TYR A 191 -13.41 -5.49 -16.28
CA TYR A 191 -14.06 -4.43 -17.05
C TYR A 191 -13.20 -3.20 -17.33
N VAL A 192 -12.14 -2.96 -16.56
CA VAL A 192 -11.40 -1.68 -16.61
C VAL A 192 -9.95 -1.87 -17.02
N TYR A 193 -9.24 -2.81 -16.43
CA TYR A 193 -7.81 -2.97 -16.64
C TYR A 193 -7.49 -3.90 -17.81
N VAL A 194 -6.49 -3.51 -18.60
CA VAL A 194 -5.90 -4.35 -19.63
C VAL A 194 -4.50 -4.74 -19.20
N ARG A 195 -4.20 -6.02 -19.31
CA ARG A 195 -2.92 -6.59 -18.90
C ARG A 195 -1.83 -6.23 -19.89
N GLN A 196 -0.75 -5.63 -19.39
CA GLN A 196 0.38 -5.19 -20.22
C GLN A 196 1.47 -6.24 -20.38
N TYR A 197 1.52 -7.21 -19.47
CA TYR A 197 2.51 -8.27 -19.46
C TYR A 197 1.93 -9.53 -18.79
N GLU A 198 2.38 -10.68 -19.27
CA GLU A 198 2.04 -12.01 -18.74
C GLU A 198 3.27 -12.59 -18.04
N THR A 199 3.13 -12.98 -16.78
CA THR A 199 4.24 -13.53 -15.97
C THR A 199 4.13 -15.02 -15.71
N GLY A 200 3.07 -15.69 -16.15
CA GLY A 200 2.88 -17.13 -15.95
C GLY A 200 2.88 -17.59 -14.49
N GLY A 201 2.60 -16.70 -13.52
CA GLY A 201 2.55 -17.05 -12.10
C GLY A 201 3.85 -16.88 -11.31
N VAL A 202 4.92 -16.37 -11.93
CA VAL A 202 6.24 -16.13 -11.28
C VAL A 202 6.16 -15.22 -10.05
N TRP A 203 5.10 -14.40 -9.93
CA TRP A 203 4.88 -13.55 -8.77
C TRP A 203 4.49 -14.31 -7.50
N PHE A 204 3.90 -15.50 -7.62
CA PHE A 204 3.40 -16.25 -6.47
C PHE A 204 4.46 -16.55 -5.39
N PRO A 205 5.64 -17.12 -5.71
CA PRO A 205 6.67 -17.37 -4.69
C PRO A 205 7.12 -16.09 -3.98
N PHE A 206 7.29 -14.99 -4.73
CA PHE A 206 7.63 -13.68 -4.15
C PHE A 206 6.57 -13.19 -3.16
N LEU A 207 5.29 -13.30 -3.51
CA LEU A 207 4.19 -12.95 -2.61
C LEU A 207 4.15 -13.85 -1.37
N PHE A 208 4.39 -15.14 -1.56
CA PHE A 208 4.38 -16.13 -0.48
C PHE A 208 5.50 -15.86 0.53
N GLU A 209 6.71 -15.54 0.10
CA GLU A 209 7.81 -15.15 0.98
C GLU A 209 7.44 -13.92 1.84
N ARG A 210 6.75 -12.94 1.27
CA ARG A 210 6.30 -11.76 2.02
C ARG A 210 5.14 -12.06 2.96
N LEU A 211 4.22 -12.96 2.59
CA LEU A 211 3.20 -13.48 3.50
C LEU A 211 3.84 -14.17 4.71
N LEU A 212 4.85 -15.01 4.50
CA LEU A 212 5.62 -15.63 5.58
C LEU A 212 6.32 -14.57 6.45
N GLY A 213 6.89 -13.54 5.85
CA GLY A 213 7.44 -12.40 6.58
C GLY A 213 6.42 -11.71 7.48
N CYS A 214 5.19 -11.49 6.98
CA CYS A 214 4.09 -10.90 7.77
C CYS A 214 3.68 -11.78 8.97
N LEU A 215 3.74 -13.10 8.82
CA LEU A 215 3.49 -14.06 9.89
C LEU A 215 4.64 -14.09 10.90
N GLY A 216 5.89 -14.00 10.43
CA GLY A 216 7.06 -13.87 11.30
C GLY A 216 7.01 -12.59 12.14
N VAL A 217 6.58 -11.47 11.55
CA VAL A 217 6.31 -10.22 12.28
C VAL A 217 5.23 -10.45 13.34
N CYS A 218 4.10 -11.09 13.00
CA CYS A 218 3.08 -11.44 14.01
C CYS A 218 3.67 -12.20 15.20
N ALA A 219 4.43 -13.28 14.96
CA ALA A 219 5.05 -14.06 16.02
C ALA A 219 6.00 -13.23 16.91
N ALA A 220 6.87 -12.42 16.30
CA ALA A 220 7.80 -11.56 17.02
C ALA A 220 7.08 -10.52 17.90
N PHE A 221 6.03 -9.90 17.39
CA PHE A 221 5.25 -8.90 18.11
C PHE A 221 4.43 -9.52 19.24
N THR A 222 3.91 -10.73 19.05
CA THR A 222 3.20 -11.46 20.11
C THR A 222 4.15 -11.88 21.23
N ALA A 223 5.38 -12.28 20.91
CA ALA A 223 6.41 -12.55 21.91
C ALA A 223 6.80 -11.27 22.67
N ALA A 224 6.94 -10.14 21.97
CA ALA A 224 7.22 -8.85 22.60
C ALA A 224 6.08 -8.35 23.50
N ALA A 225 4.82 -8.59 23.12
CA ALA A 225 3.65 -8.22 23.92
C ALA A 225 3.47 -9.10 25.17
N LEU A 226 3.86 -10.38 25.10
CA LEU A 226 3.82 -11.29 26.26
C LEU A 226 5.04 -11.15 27.19
N GLY A 227 6.16 -10.65 26.66
CA GLY A 227 7.41 -10.45 27.41
C GLY A 227 7.58 -9.04 28.01
N ALA A 228 6.65 -8.12 27.76
CA ALA A 228 6.60 -6.78 28.34
C ALA A 228 5.71 -6.76 29.59
#